data_AF-A0A7I7XFA2-F1
#
_entry.id   AF-A0A7I7XFA2-F1
#
_cell.length_a   1.000
_cell.length_b   1.000
_cell.length_c   1.000
_cell.angle_alpha   90.00
_cell.angle_beta   90.00
_cell.angle_gamma   90.00
#
_symmetry.space_group_name_H-M   'P 1'
#
loop_
_entity.id
_entity.type
_entity.pdbx_description
1 polymer ?
#
loop_
_entity_poly.entity_id
_entity_poly.type
_entity_poly.pdbx_seq_one_letter_code
_entity_poly.pdbx_strand_id
1 'polypeptide(L)' 'MTEDEREQAFLRSVFNTECYFAAVRAAGDVPWFEDPDKLAKLEDKCPGISQSPGEDARRILFNRRYQETKR' A
#
# COMPACT_ATOMS: atom_id res chain seq x y z
N MET A 1 20.01 -4.91 3.11
CA MET A 1 19.04 -3.84 2.83
C MET A 1 18.82 -3.06 4.10
N THR A 2 19.35 -1.85 4.15
CA THR A 2 19.18 -0.90 5.27
C THR A 2 17.74 -0.39 5.32
N GLU A 3 17.40 0.33 6.39
CA GLU A 3 16.11 1.01 6.51
C GLU A 3 15.93 2.08 5.42
N ASP A 4 16.98 2.83 5.12
CA ASP A 4 16.98 3.85 4.05
C ASP A 4 16.69 3.24 2.67
N GLU A 5 17.30 2.11 2.35
CA GLU A 5 17.06 1.43 1.07
C GLU A 5 15.61 0.94 0.94
N ARG A 6 14.98 0.57 2.06
CA ARG A 6 13.56 0.18 2.09
C ARG A 6 12.65 1.38 1.90
N GLU A 7 12.96 2.50 2.54
CA GLU A 7 12.17 3.73 2.39
C GLU A 7 12.26 4.26 0.95
N GLN A 8 13.44 4.27 0.33
CA GLN A 8 13.58 4.65 -1.07
C GLN A 8 12.82 3.73 -2.02
N ALA A 9 12.81 2.43 -1.74
CA ALA A 9 12.03 1.48 -2.53
C ALA A 9 10.51 1.70 -2.39
N PHE A 10 10.05 2.06 -1.18
CA PHE A 10 8.65 2.42 -0.93
C PHE A 10 8.27 3.69 -1.70
N LEU A 11 9.05 4.77 -1.56
CA LEU A 11 8.81 6.03 -2.26
C LEU A 11 8.76 5.83 -3.78
N ARG A 12 9.67 5.04 -4.35
CA ARG A 12 9.64 4.69 -5.78
C ARG A 12 8.38 3.91 -6.16
N SER A 13 7.93 2.99 -5.32
CA SER A 13 6.68 2.26 -5.54
C SER A 13 5.46 3.19 -5.49
N VAL A 14 5.46 4.20 -4.61
CA VAL A 14 4.39 5.19 -4.53
C VAL A 14 4.34 6.03 -5.79
N PHE A 15 5.47 6.64 -6.15
CA PHE A 15 5.61 7.45 -7.36
C PHE A 15 5.17 6.70 -8.62
N ASN A 16 5.63 5.45 -8.79
CA ASN A 16 5.30 4.66 -9.99
C ASN A 16 3.81 4.31 -10.11
N THR A 17 3.06 4.32 -9.01
CA THR A 17 1.64 3.94 -8.99
C THR A 17 0.70 5.14 -8.83
N GLU A 18 1.25 6.34 -8.66
CA GLU A 18 0.47 7.57 -8.48
C GLU A 18 -0.43 7.85 -9.67
N CYS A 19 0.11 7.81 -10.90
CA CYS A 19 -0.66 8.00 -12.13
C CYS A 19 -1.79 6.97 -12.28
N TYR A 20 -1.54 5.71 -11.88
CA TYR A 20 -2.56 4.66 -11.93
C TYR A 20 -3.73 4.99 -10.99
N PHE A 21 -3.46 5.34 -9.74
CA PHE A 21 -4.52 5.66 -8.78
C PHE A 21 -5.18 7.02 -9.06
N ALA A 22 -4.47 7.97 -9.67
CA ALA A 22 -5.08 9.18 -10.19
C ALA A 22 -6.11 8.87 -11.29
N ALA A 23 -5.81 7.92 -12.19
CA ALA A 23 -6.75 7.46 -13.20
C ALA A 23 -7.97 6.73 -12.60
N VAL A 24 -7.77 5.92 -11.55
CA VAL A 24 -8.87 5.28 -10.79
C VAL A 24 -9.83 6.34 -10.24
N ARG A 25 -9.29 7.38 -9.59
CA ARG A 25 -10.10 8.51 -9.10
C ARG A 25 -10.79 9.28 -10.22
N ALA A 26 -10.11 9.50 -11.34
CA ALA A 26 -10.68 10.16 -12.51
C ALA A 26 -11.83 9.36 -13.15
N ALA A 27 -11.82 8.03 -13.03
CA ALA A 27 -12.91 7.15 -13.45
C ALA A 27 -14.09 7.12 -12.46
N GLY A 28 -14.00 7.83 -11.34
CA GLY A 28 -15.03 7.87 -10.29
C GLY A 28 -14.95 6.72 -9.29
N ASP A 29 -13.86 5.96 -9.28
CA ASP A 29 -13.63 4.85 -8.36
C ASP A 29 -12.65 5.25 -7.24
N VAL A 30 -12.57 4.45 -6.18
CA VAL A 30 -11.76 4.71 -4.99
C VAL A 30 -10.54 3.78 -4.98
N PRO A 31 -9.32 4.32 -4.79
CA PRO A 31 -8.14 3.49 -4.61
C PRO A 31 -8.30 2.52 -3.43
N TRP A 32 -7.78 1.30 -3.58
CA TRP A 32 -7.94 0.24 -2.57
C TRP A 32 -7.46 0.63 -1.16
N PHE A 33 -6.50 1.56 -1.04
CA PHE A 33 -5.96 2.02 0.23
C PHE A 33 -6.82 3.11 0.91
N GLU A 34 -7.85 3.60 0.23
CA GLU A 34 -8.86 4.53 0.74
C GLU A 34 -10.22 3.83 0.92
N ASP A 35 -10.41 2.66 0.31
CA ASP A 35 -11.64 1.89 0.36
C ASP A 35 -11.69 0.97 1.62
N PRO A 36 -12.59 1.21 2.58
CA PRO A 36 -12.69 0.42 3.80
C PRO A 36 -13.04 -1.05 3.54
N ASP A 37 -13.81 -1.36 2.50
CA ASP A 37 -14.18 -2.75 2.17
C ASP A 37 -12.98 -3.52 1.62
N LYS A 38 -12.09 -2.85 0.88
CA LYS A 38 -10.84 -3.45 0.40
C LYS A 38 -9.86 -3.62 1.54
N LEU A 39 -9.75 -2.64 2.44
CA LEU A 39 -8.91 -2.72 3.62
C LEU A 39 -9.35 -3.85 4.57
N ALA A 40 -10.66 -4.01 4.79
CA ALA A 40 -11.20 -5.11 5.61
C ALA A 40 -10.84 -6.49 5.05
N LYS A 41 -10.82 -6.65 3.72
CA LYS A 41 -10.37 -7.89 3.06
C LYS A 41 -8.87 -8.15 3.21
N LEU A 42 -8.08 -7.09 3.43
CA LEU A 42 -6.64 -7.19 3.62
C LEU A 42 -6.26 -7.42 5.08
N GLU A 43 -7.16 -7.21 6.04
CA GLU A 43 -6.90 -7.35 7.49
C GLU A 43 -6.38 -8.76 7.86
N ASP A 44 -6.94 -9.81 7.26
CA ASP A 44 -6.49 -11.20 7.46
C ASP A 44 -5.02 -11.40 7.07
N LYS A 45 -4.57 -10.71 6.03
CA LYS A 45 -3.20 -10.82 5.50
C LYS A 45 -2.25 -9.79 6.10
N CYS A 46 -2.78 -8.62 6.45
CA CYS A 46 -2.07 -7.45 6.94
C CYS A 46 -2.81 -6.93 8.18
N PRO A 47 -2.59 -7.51 9.36
CA PRO A 47 -3.25 -7.06 10.58
C PRO A 47 -2.97 -5.58 10.86
N GLY A 48 -4.01 -4.83 11.22
CA GLY A 48 -3.98 -3.39 11.47
C GLY A 48 -4.14 -2.51 10.23
N ILE A 49 -4.19 -3.06 9.01
CA ILE A 49 -4.28 -2.26 7.79
C ILE A 49 -5.62 -1.51 7.68
N SER A 50 -6.71 -2.07 8.20
CA SER A 50 -8.02 -1.42 8.23
C SER A 50 -8.10 -0.21 9.15
N GLN A 51 -7.18 -0.09 10.11
CA GLN A 51 -7.10 1.02 11.04
C GLN A 51 -6.21 2.17 10.54
N SER A 52 -5.50 1.97 9.43
CA SER A 52 -4.51 2.91 8.92
C SER A 52 -4.68 3.13 7.41
N PRO A 53 -5.79 3.76 6.97
CA PRO A 53 -6.02 4.05 5.55
C PRO A 53 -4.99 5.04 4.98
N GLY A 54 -4.90 5.14 3.65
CA GLY A 54 -4.02 6.08 2.97
C GLY A 54 -2.61 5.53 2.73
N GLU A 55 -1.59 6.37 2.94
CA GLU A 55 -0.19 5.97 2.77
C GLU A 55 0.25 4.89 3.75
N ASP A 56 -0.31 4.87 4.96
CA ASP A 56 0.04 3.87 5.96
C ASP A 56 -0.39 2.46 5.52
N ALA A 57 -1.59 2.30 4.95
CA ALA A 57 -2.04 1.04 4.36
C ALA A 57 -1.09 0.58 3.24
N ARG A 58 -0.63 1.52 2.41
CA ARG A 58 0.34 1.24 1.34
C ARG A 58 1.67 0.76 1.93
N ARG A 59 2.14 1.39 3.00
CA ARG A 59 3.39 1.04 3.68
C ARG A 59 3.31 -0.32 4.37
N ILE A 60 2.18 -0.64 5.02
CA ILE A 60 1.92 -1.95 5.64
C ILE A 60 2.00 -3.07 4.60
N LEU A 61 1.26 -2.94 3.51
CA LEU A 61 1.22 -3.96 2.45
C LEU A 61 2.59 -4.11 1.76
N PHE A 62 3.28 -3.00 1.51
CA PHE A 62 4.63 -3.00 0.94
C PHE A 62 5.62 -3.75 1.83
N ASN A 63 5.63 -3.44 3.13
CA ASN A 63 6.51 -4.08 4.09
C ASN A 63 6.27 -5.59 4.21
N ARG A 64 5.00 -6.02 4.19
CA ARG A 64 4.66 -7.46 4.16
C ARG A 64 5.26 -8.16 2.95
N ARG A 65 5.04 -7.63 1.74
CA ARG A 65 5.56 -8.23 0.49
C ARG A 65 7.09 -8.33 0.49
N TYR A 66 7.76 -7.35 1.07
CA TYR A 66 9.22 -7.32 1.21
C TYR A 66 9.75 -8.29 2.27
N GLN A 67 8.98 -8.60 3.31
CA GLN A 67 9.32 -9.65 4.28
C GLN A 67 9.15 -11.05 3.67
N GLU A 68 8.11 -11.26 2.86
CA GLU A 68 7.88 -12.54 2.14
C GLU A 68 9.01 -12.85 1.14
N THR A 69 9.65 -11.83 0.56
CA THR A 69 10.76 -12.03 -0.42
C THR A 69 12.11 -12.36 0.21
N LYS A 70 12.23 -12.31 1.54
CA LYS A 70 13.46 -12.66 2.28
C LYS A 70 13.41 -14.04 2.94
N ARG A 71 12.34 -14.80 2.72
CA ARG A 71 12.19 -16.17 3.21
C ARG A 71 12.54 -17.17 2.11
#